data_AF-A0A327VPE7-F1
#
_entry.id   AF-A0A327VPE7-F1
#
_cell.length_a   1.000
_cell.length_b   1.000
_cell.length_c   1.000
_cell.angle_alpha   90.00
_cell.angle_beta   90.00
_cell.angle_gamma   90.00
#
_symmetry.space_group_name_H-M   'P 1'
#
loop_
_entity.id
_entity.type
_entity.pdbx_description
1 polymer ?
#
loop_
_entity_poly.entity_id
_entity_poly.type
_entity_poly.pdbx_seq_one_letter_code
_entity_poly.pdbx_strand_id
1 'polypeptide(L)' 'MSVTELLALMCRLDDPERLKQPPPYDRAATNLAFAGPVRRVEADFGTPCDYERDTQDSSEYGRVQVPADATICGTRIVV' A
#
# COMPACT_ATOMS: atom_id res chain seq x y z
N MET A 1 9.88 -34.46 5.04
CA MET A 1 10.56 -33.26 4.50
C MET A 1 12.03 -33.38 4.88
N SER A 2 12.93 -33.42 3.90
CA SER A 2 14.38 -33.44 4.10
C SER A 2 14.91 -32.02 4.37
N VAL A 3 16.14 -31.91 4.87
CA VAL A 3 16.82 -30.62 5.07
C VAL A 3 16.93 -29.83 3.77
N THR A 4 17.19 -30.50 2.64
CA THR A 4 17.27 -29.89 1.31
C THR A 4 15.92 -29.33 0.86
N GLU A 5 14.83 -30.06 1.10
CA GLU A 5 13.47 -29.59 0.80
C GLU A 5 13.08 -28.39 1.65
N LEU A 6 13.49 -28.37 2.94
CA LEU A 6 13.26 -27.25 3.84
C LEU A 6 14.01 -26.00 3.38
N LEU A 7 15.30 -26.12 3.03
CA LEU A 7 16.10 -25.00 2.53
C LEU A 7 15.53 -24.44 1.22
N ALA A 8 15.13 -25.30 0.29
CA ALA A 8 14.48 -24.87 -0.94
C ALA A 8 13.13 -24.17 -0.69
N LEU A 9 12.39 -24.57 0.35
CA LEU A 9 11.18 -23.88 0.76
C LEU A 9 11.48 -22.50 1.37
N MET A 10 12.48 -22.41 2.25
CA MET A 10 12.89 -21.14 2.86
C MET A 10 13.36 -20.13 1.81
N CYS A 11 14.25 -20.53 0.89
CA CYS A 11 14.70 -19.64 -0.20
C CYS A 11 13.54 -19.12 -1.06
N ARG A 12 12.50 -19.94 -1.30
CA ARG A 12 11.30 -19.50 -2.03
C ARG A 12 10.41 -18.57 -1.21
N LEU A 13 10.43 -18.65 0.12
CA LEU A 13 9.65 -17.78 1.01
C LEU A 13 10.33 -16.43 1.24
N ASP A 14 11.66 -16.40 1.14
CA ASP A 14 12.50 -15.20 1.29
C ASP A 14 12.81 -14.48 -0.04
N ASP A 15 12.20 -14.91 -1.15
CA ASP A 15 12.31 -14.23 -2.44
C ASP A 15 11.79 -12.78 -2.33
N PRO A 16 12.62 -11.74 -2.61
CA PRO A 16 12.21 -10.34 -2.49
C PRO A 16 11.16 -9.92 -3.52
N GLU A 17 11.08 -10.60 -4.68
CA GLU A 17 10.05 -10.32 -5.69
C GLU A 17 8.71 -10.96 -5.32
N ARG A 18 8.72 -11.86 -4.33
CA ARG A 18 7.51 -12.50 -3.83
C ARG A 18 6.78 -11.59 -2.84
N LEU A 19 5.66 -11.04 -3.27
CA LEU A 19 4.72 -10.34 -2.39
C LEU A 19 4.21 -11.27 -1.28
N LYS A 20 4.50 -10.91 -0.02
CA LYS A 20 4.00 -11.61 1.16
C LYS A 20 2.55 -11.22 1.40
N GLN A 21 1.62 -12.03 0.89
CA GLN A 21 0.18 -11.83 1.08
C GLN A 21 -0.41 -13.01 1.88
N PRO A 22 -0.95 -12.78 3.09
CA PRO A 22 -1.55 -13.84 3.89
C PRO A 22 -2.88 -14.27 3.26
N PRO A 23 -3.14 -15.56 2.99
CA PRO A 23 -4.47 -16.00 2.57
C PRO A 23 -5.53 -15.70 3.66
N PRO A 24 -6.77 -15.27 3.32
CA PRO A 24 -7.32 -15.02 1.99
C PRO A 24 -7.25 -13.53 1.57
N TYR A 25 -6.08 -12.89 1.66
CA TYR A 25 -5.92 -11.50 1.27
C TYR A 25 -6.26 -11.28 -0.22
N ASP A 26 -7.27 -10.44 -0.45
CA ASP A 26 -7.67 -10.01 -1.78
C ASP A 26 -7.04 -8.65 -2.08
N ARG A 27 -5.97 -8.68 -2.88
CA ARG A 27 -5.28 -7.47 -3.34
C ARG A 27 -6.21 -6.56 -4.14
N ALA A 28 -7.10 -7.12 -4.98
CA ALA A 28 -7.99 -6.33 -5.83
C ALA A 28 -9.07 -5.63 -4.99
N ALA A 29 -9.68 -6.35 -4.04
CA ALA A 29 -10.64 -5.74 -3.12
C ALA A 29 -10.00 -4.65 -2.25
N THR A 30 -8.79 -4.89 -1.74
CA THR A 30 -8.06 -3.88 -0.95
C THR A 30 -7.70 -2.66 -1.80
N ASN A 31 -7.28 -2.85 -3.06
CA ASN A 31 -7.03 -1.77 -4.01
C ASN A 31 -8.29 -0.91 -4.24
N LEU A 32 -9.45 -1.56 -4.38
CA LEU A 32 -10.72 -0.86 -4.57
C LEU A 32 -11.12 -0.07 -3.32
N ALA A 33 -10.92 -0.65 -2.13
CA ALA A 33 -11.21 0.02 -0.87
C ALA A 33 -10.33 1.26 -0.67
N PHE A 34 -9.04 1.19 -1.05
CA PHE A 34 -8.09 2.31 -0.94
C PHE A 34 -8.40 3.47 -1.89
N ALA A 35 -9.07 3.21 -3.02
CA ALA A 35 -9.49 4.27 -3.94
C ALA A 35 -10.47 5.27 -3.28
N GLY A 36 -11.23 4.84 -2.27
CA GLY A 36 -12.14 5.72 -1.51
C GLY A 36 -11.38 6.85 -0.78
N PRO A 37 -10.45 6.52 0.12
CA PRO A 37 -9.56 7.50 0.76
C PRO A 37 -8.82 8.40 -0.22
N VAL A 38 -8.24 7.86 -1.30
CA VAL A 38 -7.53 8.67 -2.32
C VAL A 38 -8.46 9.74 -2.90
N ARG A 39 -9.65 9.34 -3.35
CA ARG A 39 -10.63 10.27 -3.92
C ARG A 39 -11.09 11.33 -2.92
N ARG A 40 -11.15 11.00 -1.62
CA ARG A 40 -11.49 11.98 -0.58
C ARG A 40 -10.38 13.01 -0.43
N VAL A 41 -9.12 12.57 -0.33
CA VAL A 41 -7.97 13.46 -0.24
C VAL A 41 -7.89 14.37 -1.47
N GLU A 42 -8.02 13.83 -2.67
CA GLU A 42 -8.01 14.62 -3.91
C GLU A 42 -9.15 15.66 -3.95
N ALA A 43 -10.34 15.30 -3.45
CA ALA A 43 -11.47 16.22 -3.38
C ALA A 43 -11.24 17.33 -2.34
N ASP A 44 -10.66 17.01 -1.19
CA ASP A 44 -10.38 17.97 -0.11
C ASP A 44 -9.30 18.99 -0.53
N PHE A 45 -8.32 18.57 -1.34
CA PHE A 45 -7.25 19.43 -1.85
C PHE A 45 -7.53 20.03 -3.24
N GLY A 46 -8.59 19.58 -3.93
CA GLY A 46 -8.95 20.07 -5.25
C GLY A 46 -7.93 19.76 -6.34
N THR A 47 -7.06 18.76 -6.14
CA THR A 47 -6.00 18.39 -7.07
C THR A 47 -5.77 16.88 -7.09
N PRO A 48 -5.40 16.28 -8.24
CA PRO A 48 -4.91 14.91 -8.27
C PRO A 48 -3.71 14.72 -7.35
N CYS A 49 -3.62 13.56 -6.72
CA CYS A 49 -2.53 13.22 -5.81
C CYS A 49 -1.79 11.97 -6.29
N ASP A 50 -0.47 11.97 -6.16
CA ASP A 50 0.33 10.76 -6.41
C ASP A 50 0.10 9.76 -5.29
N TYR A 51 0.16 8.47 -5.59
CA TYR A 51 0.05 7.42 -4.57
C TYR A 51 0.96 6.23 -4.84
N GLU A 52 1.49 5.66 -3.76
CA GLU A 52 2.37 4.49 -3.75
C GLU A 52 1.68 3.35 -3.01
N ARG A 53 1.77 2.11 -3.52
CA ARG A 53 1.05 0.93 -2.98
C ARG A 53 1.90 -0.35 -2.94
N ASP A 54 3.18 -0.24 -3.28
CA ASP A 54 4.10 -1.39 -3.34
C ASP A 54 5.03 -1.42 -2.12
N THR A 55 4.69 -0.66 -1.07
CA THR A 55 5.40 -0.72 0.21
C THR A 55 5.07 -2.04 0.90
N GLN A 56 6.10 -2.82 1.23
CA GLN A 56 5.98 -4.08 1.97
C GLN A 56 6.26 -3.90 3.47
N ASP A 57 6.08 -2.67 3.97
CA ASP A 57 6.22 -2.39 5.39
C ASP A 57 5.02 -2.92 6.16
N SER A 58 5.30 -3.56 7.29
CA SER A 58 4.37 -4.46 8.01
C SER A 58 3.05 -3.85 8.50
N SER A 59 2.77 -2.57 8.29
CA SER A 59 1.52 -1.92 8.69
C SER A 59 1.05 -0.82 7.74
N GLU A 60 1.80 -0.55 6.66
CA GLU A 60 1.45 0.48 5.69
C GLU A 60 0.97 -0.20 4.41
N TYR A 61 -0.23 0.16 3.95
CA TYR A 61 -0.77 -0.35 2.69
C TYR A 61 -0.44 0.56 1.50
N GLY A 62 -0.36 1.87 1.74
CA GLY A 62 -0.01 2.82 0.70
C GLY A 62 0.09 4.26 1.21
N ARG A 63 0.66 5.12 0.38
CA ARG A 63 0.86 6.55 0.64
C ARG A 63 0.11 7.37 -0.40
N VAL A 64 -0.41 8.51 0.01
CA VAL A 64 -0.95 9.54 -0.88
C VAL A 64 -0.12 10.80 -0.65
N GLN A 65 0.50 11.31 -1.71
CA GLN A 65 1.27 12.56 -1.68
C GLN A 65 0.40 13.70 -2.22
N VAL A 66 0.14 14.67 -1.35
CA VAL A 66 -0.55 15.91 -1.71
C VAL A 66 0.50 16.92 -2.21
N PRO A 67 0.31 17.54 -3.38
CA PRO A 67 1.18 18.61 -3.86
C PRO A 67 1.30 19.75 -2.84
N ALA A 68 2.52 20.24 -2.62
CA ALA A 68 2.79 21.23 -1.57
C ALA A 68 2.06 22.57 -1.83
N ASP A 69 1.89 22.94 -3.10
CA ASP A 69 1.15 24.12 -3.56
C ASP A 69 -0.37 24.01 -3.34
N ALA A 70 -0.91 22.79 -3.23
CA ALA A 70 -2.30 22.54 -2.87
C ALA A 70 -2.55 22.61 -1.36
N THR A 71 -1.49 22.51 -0.54
CA THR A 71 -1.61 22.59 0.92
C THR A 71 -1.59 24.04 1.40
N ILE A 72 -2.76 24.67 1.52
CA ILE A 72 -2.88 25.93 2.27
C ILE A 72 -2.69 25.61 3.76
N CYS A 73 -1.71 26.27 4.39
CA CYS A 73 -1.33 26.05 5.78
C CYS A 73 -2.55 26.12 6.72
N GLY A 74 -2.82 25.05 7.48
CA GLY A 74 -3.90 24.99 8.47
C GLY A 74 -5.14 24.14 8.11
N THR A 75 -5.19 23.53 6.93
CA THR A 75 -6.31 22.63 6.56
C THR A 75 -6.23 21.31 7.34
N ARG A 76 -7.19 21.10 8.26
CA ARG A 76 -7.31 19.85 9.04
C ARG A 76 -7.94 18.76 8.16
N ILE A 77 -7.21 17.69 7.93
CA ILE A 77 -7.71 16.50 7.25
C ILE A 77 -8.32 15.55 8.28
N VAL A 78 -9.50 14.99 7.99
CA VAL A 78 -10.10 13.88 8.75
C VAL A 78 -10.37 12.76 7.75
N VAL A 79 -9.56 11.70 7.82
CA VAL A 79 -9.64 10.54 6.92
C VAL A 79 -10.42 9.42 7.60
#